data_AF-A0A8S1DZN5-F1
#
_entry.id   AF-A0A8S1DZN5-F1
#
_cell.length_a   1.000
_cell.length_b   1.000
_cell.length_c   1.000
_cell.angle_alpha   90.00
_cell.angle_beta   90.00
_cell.angle_gamma   90.00
#
_symmetry.space_group_name_H-M   'P 1'
#
loop_
_entity.id
_entity.type
_entity.pdbx_description
1 polymer ?
#
loop_
_entity_poly.entity_id
_entity_poly.type
_entity_poly.pdbx_seq_one_letter_code
_entity_poly.pdbx_strand_id
1 'polypeptide(L)'
;MLKIVVLCAFLAIGALASPSGAPTTACDSMTPLHNGSPQPNPESPYTVTATAIDTQRYEVAINSADGTPFKGFLIQARSTLNDEAVGSFDVADNSKSIDCFTTVGSASTHIDNSNKTSVSVIWNAPASGEDVQFVASVVQSTLIFWVKLPATVA
;
A
#
# COMPACT_ATOMS: atom_id res chain seq x y z
N MET A 1 50.90 10.49 -21.10
CA MET A 1 49.76 11.00 -20.31
C MET A 1 48.47 10.47 -20.93
N LEU A 2 48.00 9.30 -20.49
CA LEU A 2 46.78 8.69 -21.01
C LEU A 2 45.67 8.90 -19.98
N LYS A 3 44.62 9.63 -20.38
CA LYS A 3 43.49 10.02 -19.54
C LYS A 3 42.68 8.77 -19.16
N ILE A 4 42.64 8.46 -17.87
CA ILE A 4 41.72 7.45 -17.31
C ILE A 4 40.32 8.03 -17.43
N VAL A 5 39.52 7.50 -18.36
CA VAL A 5 38.08 7.77 -18.42
C VAL A 5 37.44 6.82 -17.42
N VAL A 6 37.09 7.34 -16.24
CA VAL A 6 36.27 6.62 -15.26
C VAL A 6 34.85 6.56 -15.84
N LEU A 7 34.51 5.41 -16.42
CA LEU A 7 33.14 5.11 -16.81
C LEU A 7 32.34 4.85 -15.53
N CYS A 8 31.69 5.89 -15.01
CA CYS A 8 30.68 5.73 -13.96
C CYS A 8 29.53 4.91 -14.54
N ALA A 9 29.59 3.59 -14.34
CA ALA A 9 28.46 2.71 -14.54
C ALA A 9 27.39 3.10 -13.51
N PHE A 10 26.48 3.98 -13.90
CA PHE A 10 25.21 4.13 -13.20
C PHE A 10 24.49 2.79 -13.30
N LEU A 11 24.61 1.98 -12.25
CA LEU A 11 23.65 0.91 -11.98
C LEU A 11 22.31 1.60 -11.75
N ALA A 12 21.54 1.79 -12.82
CA ALA A 12 20.12 1.97 -12.73
C ALA A 12 19.59 0.65 -12.16
N ILE A 13 19.50 0.57 -10.83
CA ILE A 13 18.74 -0.48 -10.15
C ILE A 13 17.30 -0.21 -10.57
N GLY A 14 16.89 -0.83 -11.68
CA GLY A 14 15.50 -0.85 -12.10
C GLY A 14 14.73 -1.42 -10.93
N ALA A 15 13.96 -0.57 -10.27
CA ALA A 15 13.21 -0.95 -9.09
C ALA A 15 12.25 -2.08 -9.53
N LEU A 16 12.53 -3.29 -9.05
CA LEU A 16 11.81 -4.49 -9.44
C LEU A 16 10.40 -4.37 -8.89
N ALA A 17 9.51 -3.91 -9.75
CA ALA A 17 8.07 -4.13 -9.69
C ALA A 17 7.79 -5.61 -9.38
N SER A 18 7.67 -5.97 -8.10
CA SER A 18 7.41 -7.35 -7.73
C SER A 18 5.96 -7.67 -8.02
N PRO A 19 5.65 -8.73 -8.79
CA PRO A 19 4.28 -9.18 -8.93
C PRO A 19 3.73 -9.71 -7.60
N SER A 20 4.60 -9.99 -6.61
CA SER A 20 4.23 -10.68 -5.37
C SER A 20 4.01 -9.75 -4.17
N GLY A 21 3.68 -8.48 -4.39
CA GLY A 21 3.38 -7.53 -3.31
C GLY A 21 4.43 -6.43 -3.12
N ALA A 22 4.06 -5.41 -2.37
CA ALA A 22 4.91 -4.27 -2.04
C ALA A 22 6.11 -4.68 -1.15
N PRO A 23 7.30 -4.13 -1.40
CA PRO A 23 8.44 -4.31 -0.51
C PRO A 23 8.30 -3.46 0.75
N THR A 24 8.97 -3.85 1.84
CA THR A 24 8.97 -3.08 3.10
C THR A 24 9.61 -1.69 2.96
N THR A 25 10.45 -1.48 1.95
CA THR A 25 10.99 -0.14 1.63
C THR A 25 9.92 0.84 1.13
N ALA A 26 8.76 0.36 0.68
CA ALA A 26 7.63 1.20 0.33
C ALA A 26 6.77 1.58 1.55
N CYS A 27 7.02 1.00 2.73
CA CYS A 27 6.16 1.19 3.90
C CYS A 27 5.92 2.64 4.24
N ASP A 28 6.96 3.50 4.20
CA ASP A 28 6.84 4.89 4.66
C ASP A 28 6.12 5.79 3.65
N SER A 29 6.65 5.86 2.43
CA SER A 29 6.08 6.68 1.36
C SER A 29 4.76 6.12 0.79
N MET A 30 4.51 4.82 1.00
CA MET A 30 3.52 4.00 0.28
C MET A 30 3.62 4.09 -1.24
N THR A 31 4.72 4.62 -1.76
CA THR A 31 4.95 4.78 -3.18
C THR A 31 5.48 3.47 -3.74
N PRO A 32 4.84 2.90 -4.77
CA PRO A 32 5.31 1.65 -5.34
C PRO A 32 6.65 1.87 -6.04
N LEU A 33 7.48 0.84 -6.07
CA LEU A 33 8.78 0.84 -6.74
C LEU A 33 8.61 0.66 -8.27
N HIS A 34 8.00 1.66 -8.92
CA HIS A 34 7.78 1.69 -10.37
C HIS A 34 8.30 2.99 -11.00
N ASN A 35 8.41 2.98 -12.33
CA ASN A 35 8.69 4.19 -13.11
C ASN A 35 7.41 5.02 -13.18
N GLY A 36 7.30 6.12 -12.46
CA GLY A 36 6.13 6.99 -12.53
C GLY A 36 6.05 7.94 -11.35
N SER A 37 5.02 8.77 -11.34
CA SER A 37 4.71 9.65 -10.22
C SER A 37 3.27 9.43 -9.78
N PRO A 38 2.97 9.58 -8.47
CA PRO A 38 1.61 9.46 -7.99
C PRO A 38 0.67 10.39 -8.76
N GLN A 39 -0.47 9.86 -9.18
CA GLN A 39 -1.56 10.65 -9.73
C GLN A 39 -2.25 11.43 -8.59
N PRO A 40 -2.89 12.57 -8.88
CA PRO A 40 -3.66 13.31 -7.89
C PRO A 40 -4.80 12.45 -7.31
N ASN A 41 -4.91 12.40 -5.98
CA ASN A 41 -5.95 11.63 -5.28
C ASN A 41 -7.39 11.98 -5.71
N PRO A 42 -7.77 13.26 -5.97
CA PRO A 42 -9.12 13.58 -6.46
C PRO A 42 -9.50 12.94 -7.80
N GLU A 43 -8.52 12.47 -8.58
CA GLU A 43 -8.75 11.80 -9.87
C GLU A 43 -8.79 10.28 -9.74
N SER A 44 -8.65 9.73 -8.53
CA SER A 44 -8.64 8.28 -8.33
C SER A 44 -10.00 7.66 -8.64
N PRO A 45 -10.07 6.60 -9.45
CA PRO A 45 -11.30 5.82 -9.62
C PRO A 45 -11.53 4.85 -8.45
N TYR A 46 -10.66 4.84 -7.44
CA TYR A 46 -10.70 3.90 -6.33
C TYR A 46 -11.14 4.57 -5.04
N THR A 47 -12.03 3.91 -4.31
CA THR A 47 -12.46 4.32 -2.98
C THR A 47 -11.89 3.38 -1.93
N VAL A 48 -11.47 3.94 -0.80
CA VAL A 48 -11.07 3.18 0.38
C VAL A 48 -12.13 3.38 1.46
N THR A 49 -12.61 2.29 2.05
CA THR A 49 -13.58 2.32 3.14
C THR A 49 -13.06 1.51 4.32
N ALA A 50 -13.32 1.99 5.53
CA ALA A 50 -13.04 1.26 6.76
C ALA A 50 -14.35 1.14 7.55
N THR A 51 -14.85 -0.08 7.71
CA THR A 51 -16.13 -0.35 8.39
C THR A 51 -15.84 -1.11 9.68
N ALA A 52 -16.36 -0.63 10.81
CA ALA A 52 -16.19 -1.33 12.09
C ALA A 52 -16.89 -2.71 12.05
N ILE A 53 -16.13 -3.77 12.33
CA ILE A 53 -16.69 -5.11 12.59
C ILE A 53 -17.09 -5.20 14.06
N ASP A 54 -16.20 -4.73 14.94
CA ASP A 54 -16.41 -4.59 16.37
C ASP A 54 -15.51 -3.47 16.93
N THR A 55 -15.37 -3.39 18.26
CA THR A 55 -14.59 -2.34 18.93
C THR A 55 -13.09 -2.38 18.65
N GLN A 56 -12.56 -3.50 18.15
CA GLN A 56 -11.12 -3.71 17.92
C GLN A 56 -10.80 -4.11 16.48
N ARG A 57 -11.80 -4.37 15.63
CA ARG A 57 -11.57 -4.84 14.26
C ARG A 57 -12.34 -4.03 13.24
N TYR A 58 -11.67 -3.77 12.12
CA TYR A 58 -12.22 -3.05 10.98
C TYR A 58 -12.04 -3.86 9.71
N GLU A 59 -13.07 -3.89 8.87
CA GLU A 59 -12.95 -4.29 7.49
C GLU A 59 -12.47 -3.09 6.68
N VAL A 60 -11.29 -3.21 6.06
CA VAL A 60 -10.73 -2.19 5.17
C VAL A 60 -10.81 -2.68 3.73
N ALA A 61 -11.55 -1.96 2.90
CA ALA A 61 -11.80 -2.35 1.53
C ALA A 61 -11.34 -1.28 0.54
N ILE A 62 -10.82 -1.72 -0.60
CA ILE A 62 -10.58 -0.89 -1.79
C ILE A 62 -11.56 -1.36 -2.85
N ASN A 63 -12.31 -0.42 -3.42
CA ASN A 63 -13.27 -0.69 -4.50
C ASN A 63 -13.02 0.23 -5.69
N SER A 64 -13.15 -0.32 -6.90
CA SER A 64 -13.17 0.47 -8.13
C SER A 64 -14.58 1.01 -8.37
N ALA A 65 -14.72 2.34 -8.45
CA ALA A 65 -15.99 3.02 -8.64
C ALA A 65 -16.52 2.93 -10.08
N ASP A 66 -15.62 2.84 -11.06
CA ASP A 66 -15.94 2.81 -12.50
C ASP A 66 -15.70 1.44 -13.15
N GLY A 67 -15.25 0.45 -12.38
CA GLY A 67 -14.91 -0.89 -12.86
C GLY A 67 -13.49 -1.02 -13.43
N THR A 68 -12.70 0.06 -13.48
CA THR A 68 -11.29 0.02 -13.87
C THR A 68 -10.51 -0.88 -12.90
N PRO A 69 -9.86 -1.96 -13.35
CA PRO A 69 -9.15 -2.86 -12.46
C PRO A 69 -7.83 -2.25 -11.96
N PHE A 70 -7.41 -2.64 -10.78
CA PHE A 70 -6.06 -2.43 -10.25
C PHE A 70 -5.31 -3.76 -10.13
N LYS A 71 -3.97 -3.69 -10.10
CA LYS A 71 -3.08 -4.85 -10.07
C LYS A 71 -2.37 -5.02 -8.74
N GLY A 72 -2.11 -3.91 -8.05
CA GLY A 72 -1.42 -3.91 -6.78
C GLY A 72 -2.05 -2.94 -5.79
N PHE A 73 -1.85 -3.23 -4.52
CA PHE A 73 -2.21 -2.34 -3.42
C PHE A 73 -1.24 -2.49 -2.26
N LEU A 74 -1.22 -1.47 -1.39
CA LEU A 74 -0.63 -1.48 -0.06
C LEU A 74 -1.60 -0.74 0.89
N ILE A 75 -2.06 -1.39 1.95
CA ILE A 75 -3.00 -0.85 2.95
C ILE A 75 -2.29 -0.80 4.30
N GLN A 76 -2.48 0.30 5.03
CA GLN A 76 -1.98 0.48 6.40
C GLN A 76 -3.02 1.21 7.26
N ALA A 77 -3.00 0.94 8.56
CA ALA A 77 -3.56 1.84 9.56
C ALA A 77 -2.39 2.64 10.16
N ARG A 78 -2.42 3.96 10.04
CA ARG A 78 -1.36 4.87 10.47
C ARG A 78 -1.74 5.56 11.77
N SER A 79 -0.88 5.50 12.77
CA SER A 79 -1.05 6.26 14.01
C SER A 79 -1.11 7.75 13.70
N THR A 80 -2.10 8.45 14.26
CA THR A 80 -2.22 9.91 14.07
C THR A 80 -1.16 10.70 14.83
N LEU A 81 -0.37 10.03 15.68
CA LEU A 81 0.69 10.64 16.49
C LEU A 81 2.02 10.75 15.74
N ASN A 82 2.41 9.70 15.00
CA ASN A 82 3.74 9.60 14.39
C ASN A 82 3.74 9.13 12.92
N ASP A 83 2.57 8.91 12.30
CA ASP A 83 2.41 8.35 10.96
C ASP A 83 3.08 6.96 10.79
N GLU A 84 3.25 6.17 11.85
CA GLU A 84 3.74 4.80 11.72
C GLU A 84 2.58 3.81 11.54
N ALA A 85 2.83 2.72 10.80
CA ALA A 85 1.83 1.66 10.63
C ALA A 85 1.70 0.83 11.92
N VAL A 86 0.47 0.69 12.42
CA VAL A 86 0.17 0.02 13.68
C VAL A 86 -0.95 -1.03 13.52
N GLY A 87 -1.11 -1.87 14.55
CA GLY A 87 -2.03 -3.01 14.50
C GLY A 87 -1.54 -4.11 13.56
N SER A 88 -2.44 -5.00 13.15
CA SER A 88 -2.12 -6.10 12.26
C SER A 88 -3.25 -6.42 11.30
N PHE A 89 -2.91 -6.85 10.09
CA PHE A 89 -3.86 -7.36 9.11
C PHE A 89 -3.89 -8.88 9.08
N ASP A 90 -5.09 -9.44 9.01
CA ASP A 90 -5.29 -10.86 8.74
C ASP A 90 -4.88 -11.19 7.30
N VAL A 91 -4.43 -12.42 7.07
CA VAL A 91 -4.21 -12.94 5.71
C VAL A 91 -5.57 -13.25 5.10
N ALA A 92 -5.80 -12.76 3.87
CA ALA A 92 -7.04 -13.00 3.13
C ALA A 92 -6.74 -13.44 1.68
N ASP A 93 -7.77 -13.86 0.97
CA ASP A 93 -7.63 -14.26 -0.44
C ASP A 93 -7.09 -13.09 -1.28
N ASN A 94 -6.04 -13.36 -2.06
CA ASN A 94 -5.30 -12.39 -2.89
C ASN A 94 -4.51 -11.31 -2.12
N SER A 95 -4.40 -11.42 -0.79
CA SER A 95 -3.60 -10.51 0.04
C SER A 95 -2.65 -11.28 0.97
N LYS A 96 -1.64 -10.58 1.47
CA LYS A 96 -0.76 -11.03 2.54
C LYS A 96 -0.38 -9.83 3.41
N SER A 97 0.00 -10.11 4.64
CA SER A 97 0.57 -9.10 5.51
C SER A 97 2.09 -8.98 5.31
N ILE A 98 2.61 -7.78 5.56
CA ILE A 98 4.05 -7.48 5.64
C ILE A 98 4.31 -6.61 6.86
N ASP A 99 5.57 -6.60 7.31
CA ASP A 99 5.99 -5.87 8.49
C ASP A 99 6.46 -4.47 8.09
N CYS A 100 5.76 -3.45 8.57
CA CYS A 100 6.13 -2.04 8.42
C CYS A 100 6.41 -1.42 9.80
N PHE A 101 7.38 -0.51 9.87
CA PHE A 101 7.72 0.21 11.11
C PHE A 101 8.03 -0.69 12.30
N THR A 102 8.68 -1.84 12.06
CA THR A 102 8.98 -2.87 13.08
C THR A 102 7.75 -3.54 13.71
N THR A 103 6.54 -3.18 13.28
CA THR A 103 5.29 -3.79 13.72
C THR A 103 4.93 -4.97 12.80
N VAL A 104 4.76 -6.15 13.40
CA VAL A 104 4.47 -7.38 12.66
C VAL A 104 3.08 -7.31 12.03
N GLY A 105 3.00 -7.56 10.72
CA GLY A 105 1.76 -7.60 9.95
C GLY A 105 1.01 -6.27 9.84
N SER A 106 1.67 -5.13 10.09
CA SER A 106 1.06 -3.80 10.15
C SER A 106 0.63 -3.23 8.79
N ALA A 107 0.92 -3.93 7.69
CA ALA A 107 0.43 -3.58 6.37
C ALA A 107 -0.07 -4.80 5.60
N SER A 108 -1.02 -4.60 4.70
CA SER A 108 -1.52 -5.63 3.77
C SER A 108 -1.20 -5.26 2.33
N THR A 109 -0.78 -6.24 1.52
CA THR A 109 -0.46 -6.08 0.11
C THR A 109 -0.96 -7.26 -0.71
N HIS A 110 -1.15 -7.05 -2.01
CA HIS A 110 -1.42 -8.10 -3.00
C HIS A 110 -0.36 -9.23 -3.00
N ILE A 111 -0.78 -10.45 -3.37
CA ILE A 111 0.12 -11.62 -3.57
C ILE A 111 0.50 -11.86 -5.04
N ASP A 112 -0.26 -11.29 -5.97
CA ASP A 112 -0.06 -11.38 -7.41
C ASP A 112 -0.54 -10.10 -8.11
N ASN A 113 -0.20 -9.98 -9.40
CA ASN A 113 -0.61 -8.85 -10.24
C ASN A 113 -1.89 -9.11 -11.06
N SER A 114 -2.70 -10.09 -10.65
CA SER A 114 -4.00 -10.35 -11.29
C SER A 114 -4.90 -9.11 -11.16
N ASN A 115 -5.74 -8.88 -12.16
CA ASN A 115 -6.68 -7.75 -12.13
C ASN A 115 -7.69 -7.94 -10.99
N LYS A 116 -7.87 -6.88 -10.22
CA LYS A 116 -8.80 -6.80 -9.09
C LYS A 116 -9.67 -5.57 -9.28
N THR A 117 -10.97 -5.68 -9.02
CA THR A 117 -11.87 -4.52 -8.93
C THR A 117 -12.24 -4.22 -7.48
N SER A 118 -12.01 -5.18 -6.58
CA SER A 118 -12.12 -5.00 -5.15
C SER A 118 -11.13 -5.86 -4.38
N VAL A 119 -10.81 -5.44 -3.17
CA VAL A 119 -10.17 -6.26 -2.13
C VAL A 119 -10.71 -5.83 -0.78
N SER A 120 -10.87 -6.78 0.13
CA SER A 120 -11.23 -6.53 1.53
C SER A 120 -10.28 -7.27 2.45
N VAL A 121 -9.83 -6.61 3.50
CA VAL A 121 -8.92 -7.16 4.52
C VAL A 121 -9.37 -6.75 5.91
N ILE A 122 -9.17 -7.64 6.88
CA ILE A 122 -9.48 -7.34 8.29
C ILE A 122 -8.24 -6.77 8.95
N TRP A 123 -8.41 -5.62 9.61
CA TRP A 123 -7.41 -5.02 10.48
C TRP A 123 -7.81 -5.19 11.95
N ASN A 124 -6.82 -5.49 12.78
CA ASN A 124 -6.94 -5.66 14.22
C ASN A 124 -6.18 -4.53 14.93
N ALA A 125 -6.88 -3.83 15.82
CA ALA A 125 -6.34 -2.74 16.60
C ALA A 125 -5.24 -3.23 17.58
N PRO A 126 -4.17 -2.45 17.78
CA PRO A 126 -3.19 -2.76 18.81
C PRO A 126 -3.79 -2.56 20.21
N ALA A 127 -3.25 -3.27 21.20
CA ALA A 127 -3.70 -3.15 22.59
C ALA A 127 -3.46 -1.75 23.20
N SER A 128 -2.61 -0.92 22.59
CA SER A 128 -2.35 0.46 23.04
C SER A 128 -3.56 1.38 22.89
N GLY A 129 -4.54 1.03 22.04
CA GLY A 129 -5.76 1.83 21.85
C GLY A 129 -5.50 3.18 21.18
N GLU A 130 -4.49 3.26 20.30
CA GLU A 130 -4.14 4.49 19.58
C GLU A 130 -5.15 4.83 18.48
N ASP A 131 -5.35 6.14 18.27
CA ASP A 131 -6.13 6.66 17.14
C ASP A 131 -5.37 6.46 15.83
N VAL A 132 -6.09 6.00 14.80
CA VAL A 132 -5.51 5.69 13.50
C VAL A 132 -6.30 6.29 12.35
N GLN A 133 -5.61 6.51 11.24
CA GLN A 133 -6.20 6.72 9.93
C GLN A 133 -5.87 5.54 9.01
N PHE A 134 -6.86 5.00 8.30
CA PHE A 134 -6.62 3.99 7.28
C PHE A 134 -6.27 4.66 5.96
N VAL A 135 -5.22 4.16 5.32
CA VAL A 135 -4.75 4.66 4.02
C VAL A 135 -4.40 3.50 3.10
N ALA A 136 -4.62 3.69 1.80
CA ALA A 136 -4.19 2.73 0.79
C ALA A 136 -3.46 3.39 -0.38
N SER A 137 -2.54 2.65 -0.98
CA SER A 137 -1.98 2.99 -2.29
C SER A 137 -2.41 1.94 -3.29
N VAL A 138 -2.78 2.37 -4.49
CA VAL A 138 -3.40 1.52 -5.52
C VAL A 138 -2.63 1.67 -6.82
N VAL A 139 -2.24 0.55 -7.42
CA VAL A 139 -1.48 0.48 -8.66
C VAL A 139 -2.37 -0.05 -9.78
N GLN A 140 -2.73 0.81 -10.72
CA GLN A 140 -3.45 0.40 -11.93
C GLN A 140 -2.48 -0.17 -12.97
N SER A 141 -1.34 0.51 -13.17
CA SER A 141 -0.27 0.07 -14.05
C SER A 141 1.08 0.56 -13.53
N THR A 142 2.18 0.18 -14.19
CA THR A 142 3.53 0.63 -13.79
C THR A 142 3.68 2.15 -13.79
N LEU A 143 2.93 2.88 -14.63
CA LEU A 143 3.02 4.34 -14.73
C LEU A 143 1.89 5.07 -13.98
N ILE A 144 0.81 4.37 -13.63
CA ILE A 144 -0.43 4.98 -13.12
C ILE A 144 -0.77 4.36 -11.77
N PHE A 145 -0.63 5.15 -10.71
CA PHE A 145 -0.89 4.76 -9.34
C PHE A 145 -1.24 5.95 -8.45
N TRP A 146 -1.93 5.68 -7.36
CA TRP A 146 -2.32 6.65 -6.33
C TRP A 146 -1.73 6.23 -5.00
N VAL A 147 -1.36 7.20 -4.17
CA VAL A 147 -0.71 6.95 -2.88
C VAL A 147 -1.46 7.61 -1.74
N LYS A 148 -1.45 6.94 -0.58
CA LYS A 148 -2.09 7.42 0.66
C LYS A 148 -3.53 7.94 0.45
N LEU A 149 -4.33 7.22 -0.33
CA LEU A 149 -5.78 7.47 -0.43
C LEU A 149 -6.39 7.24 0.96
N PRO A 150 -7.06 8.24 1.56
CA PRO A 150 -7.66 8.10 2.88
C PRO A 150 -8.91 7.22 2.79
N ALA A 151 -9.10 6.38 3.80
CA ALA A 151 -10.36 5.68 3.96
C ALA A 151 -11.45 6.61 4.49
N THR A 152 -12.66 6.45 3.97
CA THR A 152 -13.85 6.92 4.68
C THR A 152 -14.20 5.88 5.75
N VAL A 153 -14.29 6.32 7.01
CA VAL A 153 -14.75 5.47 8.11
C VAL A 153 -16.28 5.47 8.11
N ALA A 154 -16.89 4.29 8.07
CA ALA A 154 -18.33 4.08 8.03
C ALA A 154 -18.84 3.45 9.34
#